data_AF-A0A971ZJ12-F1
#
_entry.id   AF-A0A971ZJ12-F1
#
_cell.length_a   1.000
_cell.length_b   1.000
_cell.length_c   1.000
_cell.angle_alpha   90.00
_cell.angle_beta   90.00
_cell.angle_gamma   90.00
#
_symmetry.space_group_name_H-M   'P 1'
#
loop_
_entity.id
_entity.type
_entity.pdbx_description
1 polymer ?
#
loop_
_entity_poly.entity_id
_entity_poly.type
_entity_poly.pdbx_seq_one_letter_code
_entity_poly.pdbx_strand_id
1 'polypeptide(L)' 'MEKSLNCLRCNEEMKYMKEYRFDSQDNNRGFLKALFDYEEHLIFDVYVCPKCRHTEFFYTGKRKGFDEWLDY' A
#
# COMPACT_ATOMS: atom_id res chain seq x y z
N MET A 1 4.24 11.04 -18.25
CA MET A 1 5.51 10.33 -18.48
C MET A 1 5.58 9.22 -17.44
N GLU A 2 5.45 7.98 -17.88
CA GLU A 2 5.71 6.82 -17.01
C GLU A 2 7.20 6.82 -16.68
N LYS A 3 7.53 7.03 -15.42
CA LYS A 3 8.92 7.02 -14.95
C LYS A 3 9.26 5.56 -14.69
N SER A 4 10.12 4.95 -15.52
CA SER A 4 10.58 3.59 -15.27
C SER A 4 11.35 3.54 -13.94
N LEU A 5 10.99 2.58 -13.08
CA LEU A 5 11.61 2.37 -11.79
C LEU A 5 12.69 1.30 -11.93
N ASN A 6 13.91 1.60 -11.49
CA ASN A 6 15.04 0.66 -11.54
C ASN A 6 15.30 0.08 -10.15
N CYS A 7 15.57 -1.22 -10.10
CA CYS A 7 15.84 -1.94 -8.86
C CYS A 7 17.11 -1.44 -8.18
N LEU A 8 17.04 -1.10 -6.90
CA LEU A 8 18.17 -0.58 -6.14
C LEU A 8 19.34 -1.56 -5.97
N ARG A 9 19.11 -2.87 -6.18
CA ARG A 9 20.15 -3.90 -6.06
C ARG A 9 20.92 -4.19 -7.34
N CYS A 10 20.24 -4.20 -8.47
CA CYS A 10 20.82 -4.69 -9.74
C CYS A 10 20.54 -3.78 -10.94
N ASN A 11 19.88 -2.64 -10.71
CA ASN A 11 19.53 -1.61 -11.68
C ASN A 11 18.65 -2.08 -12.85
N GLU A 12 18.06 -3.27 -12.75
CA GLU A 12 17.08 -3.79 -13.71
C GLU A 12 15.74 -3.06 -13.55
N GLU A 13 15.03 -2.82 -14.65
CA GLU A 13 13.69 -2.25 -14.63
C GLU A 13 12.74 -3.13 -13.81
N MET A 14 12.04 -2.51 -12.87
CA MET A 14 11.09 -3.17 -11.98
C MET A 14 9.71 -3.27 -12.62
N LYS A 15 9.00 -4.34 -12.27
CA LYS A 15 7.62 -4.56 -12.73
C LYS A 15 6.64 -4.27 -11.61
N TYR A 16 5.59 -3.53 -11.92
CA TYR A 16 4.47 -3.36 -11.01
C TYR A 16 3.83 -4.73 -10.71
N MET A 17 3.52 -4.98 -9.44
CA MET A 17 2.85 -6.20 -9.01
C MET A 17 1.42 -5.94 -8.58
N LYS A 18 1.23 -5.07 -7.58
CA LYS A 18 -0.09 -4.71 -7.04
C LYS A 18 0.00 -3.54 -6.07
N GLU A 19 -1.14 -2.92 -5.82
CA GLU A 19 -1.38 -2.13 -4.62
C GLU A 19 -1.46 -3.08 -3.41
N TYR A 20 -0.79 -2.72 -2.32
CA TYR A 20 -0.87 -3.40 -1.04
C TYR A 20 -1.34 -2.43 0.04
N ARG A 21 -2.35 -2.87 0.80
CA ARG A 21 -2.94 -2.12 1.90
C ARG A 21 -2.45 -2.74 3.20
N PHE A 22 -1.76 -1.97 4.02
CA PHE A 22 -1.42 -2.39 5.37
C PHE A 22 -2.59 -2.03 6.28
N ASP A 23 -3.22 -3.07 6.80
CA ASP A 23 -4.15 -2.93 7.91
C ASP A 23 -3.31 -2.63 9.16
N SER A 24 -3.53 -1.45 9.75
CA SER A 24 -2.92 -1.11 11.02
C SER A 24 -3.53 -2.02 12.09
N GLN A 25 -2.80 -3.07 12.49
CA GLN A 25 -3.17 -3.88 13.66
C GLN A 25 -2.91 -3.06 14.92
N ASP A 26 -3.82 -2.12 15.22
CA ASP A 26 -3.82 -1.45 16.51
C ASP A 26 -4.35 -2.45 17.55
N ASN A 27 -3.43 -2.99 18.35
CA ASN A 27 -3.63 -4.13 19.27
C ASN A 27 -4.42 -3.75 20.54
N ASN A 28 -5.20 -2.68 20.49
CA ASN A 28 -5.94 -2.10 21.62
C ASN A 28 -7.38 -1.71 21.21
N ARG A 29 -8.10 -2.67 20.64
CA ARG A 29 -9.50 -2.53 20.19
C ARG A 29 -10.46 -2.64 21.38
N GLY A 30 -10.66 -1.52 22.10
CA GLY A 30 -11.73 -1.40 23.09
C GLY A 30 -13.13 -1.39 22.45
N PHE A 31 -14.12 -1.90 23.18
CA PHE A 31 -15.51 -2.18 22.73
C PHE A 31 -16.28 -0.97 22.12
N LEU A 32 -15.82 0.27 22.33
CA LEU A 32 -16.49 1.50 21.88
C LEU A 32 -15.86 2.17 20.65
N LYS A 33 -14.77 1.63 20.08
CA LYS A 33 -14.12 2.20 18.87
C LYS A 33 -14.66 1.66 17.53
N ALA A 34 -15.40 0.55 17.52
CA ALA A 34 -15.93 -0.07 16.30
C ALA A 34 -17.00 0.77 15.56
N LEU A 35 -17.54 1.81 16.18
CA LEU A 35 -18.50 2.73 15.54
C LEU A 35 -17.82 3.95 14.88
N PHE A 36 -16.52 4.16 15.13
CA PHE A 36 -15.72 5.26 14.59
C PHE A 36 -14.37 4.73 14.09
N ASP A 37 -14.37 3.60 13.39
CA ASP A 37 -13.18 3.01 12.76
C ASP A 37 -12.67 3.94 11.63
N TYR A 38 -11.92 4.96 12.04
CA TYR A 38 -10.89 5.58 11.23
C TYR A 38 -9.77 4.55 11.08
N GLU A 39 -10.04 3.48 10.33
CA GLU A 39 -9.03 2.53 9.93
C GLU A 39 -8.17 3.24 8.86
N GLU A 40 -7.09 3.89 9.30
CA GLU A 40 -6.10 4.45 8.38
C GLU A 40 -5.32 3.29 7.78
N HIS A 41 -5.71 2.88 6.57
CA HIS A 41 -4.93 1.91 5.80
C HIS A 41 -3.81 2.66 5.07
N LEU A 42 -2.56 2.26 5.33
CA LEU A 42 -1.43 2.74 4.54
C LEU A 42 -1.41 2.00 3.20
N ILE A 43 -1.36 2.75 2.11
CA ILE A 43 -1.38 2.21 0.76
C ILE A 43 0.02 2.31 0.15
N PHE A 44 0.46 1.23 -0.46
CA PHE A 44 1.72 1.15 -1.16
C PHE A 44 1.55 0.49 -2.52
N ASP A 45 2.23 1.02 -3.53
CA ASP A 45 2.48 0.27 -4.75
C ASP A 45 3.68 -0.65 -4.55
N VAL A 46 3.50 -1.90 -4.93
CA VAL A 46 4.52 -2.94 -4.81
C VAL A 46 5.11 -3.22 -6.19
N TYR A 47 6.43 -3.07 -6.29
CA TYR A 47 7.20 -3.39 -7.49
C TYR A 47 8.16 -4.53 -7.19
N VAL A 48 8.34 -5.43 -8.17
CA VAL A 48 9.25 -6.58 -8.06
C VAL A 48 10.25 -6.57 -9.20
N CYS A 49 11.53 -6.71 -8.86
CA CYS A 49 12.59 -6.87 -9.84
C CYS A 49 12.54 -8.29 -10.45
N PRO A 50 12.41 -8.44 -11.79
CA PRO A 50 12.33 -9.75 -12.42
C PRO A 50 13.66 -10.53 -12.36
N LYS A 51 14.79 -9.82 -12.19
CA LYS A 51 16.13 -10.44 -12.17
C LYS A 51 16.54 -10.96 -10.80
N CYS A 52 16.45 -10.13 -9.76
CA CYS A 52 16.92 -10.49 -8.41
C CYS A 52 15.81 -10.74 -7.39
N ARG A 53 14.53 -10.58 -7.79
CA ARG A 53 13.33 -10.73 -6.93
C ARG A 53 13.28 -9.78 -5.73
N HIS A 54 14.07 -8.71 -5.75
CA HIS A 54 13.93 -7.66 -4.75
C HIS A 54 12.59 -6.94 -4.93
N THR A 55 11.88 -6.77 -3.83
CA THR A 55 10.57 -6.11 -3.77
C THR A 55 10.74 -4.77 -3.10
N GLU A 56 10.19 -3.73 -3.72
CA GLU A 56 10.23 -2.35 -3.22
C GLU A 56 8.79 -1.85 -3.07
N PHE A 57 8.53 -1.18 -1.95
CA PHE A 57 7.22 -0.63 -1.58
C PHE A 57 7.28 0.89 -1.68
N PHE A 58 6.38 1.47 -2.47
CA PHE A 58 6.29 2.91 -2.68
C PHE A 58 5.02 3.42 -2.02
N TYR A 59 5.16 4.26 -0.99
CA TYR A 59 4.01 4.83 -0.29
C TYR A 59 3.20 5.73 -1.22
N THR A 60 1.92 5.42 -1.40
CA THR A 60 1.01 6.18 -2.27
C THR A 60 0.01 7.03 -1.50
N GLY A 61 -0.23 6.72 -0.21
CA GLY A 61 -1.07 7.54 0.64
C GLY A 61 -1.70 6.79 1.80
N LYS A 62 -2.66 7.45 2.46
CA LYS A 62 -3.57 6.84 3.43
C LYS A 62 -4.99 6.98 2.90
N ARG A 63 -5.76 5.89 2.85
CA ARG A 63 -7.22 5.99 2.70
C ARG A 63 -7.86 6.02 4.07
N LYS A 64 -8.88 6.88 4.23
CA LYS A 64 -9.76 6.92 5.38
C LYS A 64 -11.08 6.29 4.94
N GLY A 65 -11.61 5.35 5.71
CA GLY A 65 -12.72 4.46 5.34
C GLY A 65 -14.09 5.08 4.99
N PHE A 66 -14.20 6.38 4.75
CA PHE A 66 -15.47 7.03 4.36
C PHE A 66 -15.67 7.19 2.85
N ASP A 67 -14.63 6.98 2.03
CA ASP A 67 -14.71 7.20 0.58
C ASP A 67 -15.37 6.04 -0.21
N GLU A 68 -15.68 4.90 0.42
CA GLU A 68 -16.29 3.74 -0.26
C GLU A 68 -17.83 3.79 -0.35
N TRP A 69 -18.50 4.76 0.30
CA TRP A 69 -19.98 4.87 0.31
C TRP A 69 -20.58 5.75 -0.79
N LEU A 70 -19.76 6.37 -1.65
CA LEU A 70 -20.24 7.30 -2.69
C LEU A 70 -20.13 6.78 -4.14
N ASP A 71 -19.67 5.54 -4.34
CA ASP A 71 -19.55 4.93 -5.67
C ASP A 71 -20.65 3.87 -5.93
N TYR A 72 -21.92 4.22 -5.68
CA TYR A 72 -23.09 3.42 -6.11
C TYR A 72 -24.06 4.22 -6.98
#